data_AF-A0A2Z5U996-F1
#
_entry.id   AF-A0A2Z5U996-F1
#
_cell.length_a   1.000
_cell.length_b   1.000
_cell.length_c   1.000
_cell.angle_alpha   90.00
_cell.angle_beta   90.00
_cell.angle_gamma   90.00
#
_symmetry.space_group_name_H-M   'P 1'
#
loop_
_entity.id
_entity.type
_entity.pdbx_description
1 polymer ?
#
loop_
_entity_poly.entity_id
_entity_poly.type
_entity_poly.pdbx_seq_one_letter_code
_entity_poly.pdbx_strand_id
1 'polypeptide(L)'
;MARGKITKRSIDVLIASSENDILWDDSIRGFGAKRTKSGAVSYVLQFRMGGRESKTRRYTIGSHGSPWSPSTARAEAERLFILVAQGTDPGEAERQRRREAVDLAFDNYADRFVDSCVGKGWKRLAEQGLRLHVKPVLGSKPLPRLVRSDIIAVMDRMPREQIGNIRNVFAVMRRLFRWAVGRGDIDRSPMEGMETPPAVTPRLMAAQKGRPVGPPFDVLQRSAPPEGGAGDPVRPAGSR
;
A
#
# COMPACT_ATOMS: atom_id res chain seq x y z
N MET A 1 -13.22 6.24 -37.76
CA MET A 1 -12.05 6.28 -36.85
C MET A 1 -10.81 6.13 -37.71
N ALA A 2 -9.82 6.99 -37.51
CA ALA A 2 -8.55 6.91 -38.23
C ALA A 2 -7.83 5.59 -37.91
N ARG A 3 -7.29 4.94 -38.95
CA ARG A 3 -6.50 3.72 -38.87
C ARG A 3 -5.16 3.93 -39.57
N GLY A 4 -4.10 3.41 -38.97
CA GLY A 4 -2.77 3.51 -39.53
C GLY A 4 -1.72 2.96 -38.58
N LYS A 5 -0.60 2.48 -39.12
CA LYS A 5 0.53 2.00 -38.33
C LYS A 5 1.05 3.08 -37.38
N ILE A 6 1.07 2.77 -36.09
CA ILE A 6 1.55 3.69 -35.05
C ILE A 6 3.08 3.72 -35.07
N THR A 7 3.62 4.81 -35.57
CA THR A 7 5.05 5.13 -35.66
C THR A 7 5.32 6.45 -34.97
N LYS A 8 6.60 6.79 -34.75
CA LYS A 8 6.97 8.09 -34.19
C LYS A 8 6.39 9.24 -35.02
N ARG A 9 6.53 9.17 -36.35
CA ARG A 9 5.97 10.16 -37.29
C ARG A 9 4.45 10.31 -37.18
N SER A 10 3.71 9.20 -37.10
CA SER A 10 2.25 9.28 -37.01
C SER A 10 1.80 9.88 -35.67
N ILE A 11 2.58 9.69 -34.60
CA ILE A 11 2.33 10.32 -33.30
C ILE A 11 2.67 11.81 -33.33
N ASP A 12 3.77 12.21 -33.97
CA ASP A 12 4.12 13.63 -34.13
C ASP A 12 3.01 14.39 -34.88
N VAL A 13 2.47 13.78 -35.93
CA VAL A 13 1.28 14.31 -36.65
C VAL A 13 0.04 14.34 -35.75
N LEU A 14 -0.18 13.29 -34.96
CA LEU A 14 -1.30 13.23 -34.03
C LEU A 14 -1.21 14.33 -32.96
N ILE A 15 -0.02 14.61 -32.44
CA ILE A 15 0.24 15.68 -31.46
C ILE A 15 -0.08 17.05 -32.07
N ALA A 16 0.34 17.27 -33.32
CA ALA A 16 0.14 18.52 -34.06
C ALA A 16 -1.33 18.76 -34.49
N SER A 17 -2.14 17.70 -34.55
CA SER A 17 -3.57 17.82 -34.84
C SER A 17 -4.33 18.53 -33.71
N SER A 18 -5.37 19.29 -34.04
CA SER A 18 -6.24 19.96 -33.06
C SER A 18 -7.38 19.07 -32.56
N GLU A 19 -7.68 17.96 -33.26
CA GLU A 19 -8.80 17.08 -32.95
C GLU A 19 -8.47 16.07 -31.83
N ASN A 20 -9.48 15.68 -31.06
CA ASN A 20 -9.38 14.67 -30.00
C ASN A 20 -9.64 13.26 -30.56
N ASP A 21 -8.89 12.84 -31.58
CA ASP A 21 -9.10 11.54 -32.24
C ASP A 21 -8.19 10.43 -31.67
N ILE A 22 -8.58 9.18 -31.93
CA ILE A 22 -7.83 7.98 -31.62
C ILE A 22 -7.33 7.38 -32.92
N LEU A 23 -6.01 7.30 -33.09
CA LEU A 23 -5.38 6.57 -34.17
C LEU A 23 -5.23 5.10 -33.76
N TRP A 24 -5.91 4.19 -34.46
CA TRP A 24 -5.79 2.76 -34.22
C TRP A 24 -4.69 2.12 -35.06
N ASP A 25 -3.88 1.25 -34.46
CA ASP A 25 -2.83 0.50 -35.15
C ASP A 25 -3.43 -0.60 -36.02
N ASP A 26 -2.82 -0.82 -37.18
CA ASP A 26 -3.25 -1.89 -38.11
C ASP A 26 -2.70 -3.27 -37.72
N SER A 27 -1.58 -3.32 -37.00
CA SER A 27 -0.89 -4.57 -36.64
C SER A 27 -1.54 -5.26 -35.44
N ILE A 28 -2.02 -4.48 -34.46
CA ILE A 28 -2.69 -5.00 -33.26
C ILE A 28 -4.11 -4.44 -33.18
N ARG A 29 -5.09 -5.32 -33.31
CA ARG A 29 -6.49 -4.94 -33.20
C ARG A 29 -6.82 -4.43 -31.80
N GLY A 30 -7.30 -3.20 -31.73
CA GLY A 30 -7.67 -2.55 -30.46
C GLY A 30 -6.50 -1.84 -29.77
N PHE A 31 -5.29 -1.85 -30.32
CA PHE A 31 -4.22 -0.95 -29.86
C PHE A 31 -4.33 0.40 -30.57
N GLY A 32 -4.22 1.49 -29.82
CA GLY A 32 -4.39 2.85 -30.36
C GLY A 32 -3.58 3.90 -29.62
N ALA A 33 -3.31 5.02 -30.30
CA ALA A 33 -2.77 6.24 -29.74
C ALA A 33 -3.90 7.28 -29.67
N LYS A 34 -4.22 7.74 -28.46
CA LYS A 34 -5.27 8.73 -28.19
C LYS A 34 -4.63 10.06 -27.85
N ARG A 35 -5.07 11.14 -28.49
CA ARG A 35 -4.77 12.50 -28.03
C ARG A 35 -5.72 12.91 -26.89
N THR A 36 -5.16 13.49 -25.84
CA THR A 36 -5.92 14.07 -24.72
C THR A 36 -6.26 15.53 -25.04
N LYS A 37 -7.24 16.09 -24.31
CA LYS A 37 -7.61 17.52 -24.43
C LYS A 37 -6.44 18.47 -24.17
N SER A 38 -5.43 18.02 -23.42
CA SER A 38 -4.20 18.76 -23.12
C SER A 38 -3.15 18.68 -24.24
N GLY A 39 -3.42 17.98 -25.33
CA GLY A 39 -2.48 17.79 -26.44
C GLY A 39 -1.47 16.66 -26.25
N ALA A 40 -1.48 15.98 -25.10
CA ALA A 40 -0.63 14.83 -24.86
C ALA A 40 -1.19 13.59 -25.58
N VAL A 41 -0.32 12.67 -26.01
CA VAL A 41 -0.74 11.38 -26.57
C VAL A 41 -0.58 10.29 -25.53
N SER A 42 -1.57 9.42 -25.41
CA SER A 42 -1.52 8.22 -24.57
C SER A 42 -1.86 6.98 -25.36
N TYR A 43 -1.15 5.90 -25.10
CA TYR A 43 -1.41 4.59 -25.68
C TYR A 43 -2.54 3.89 -24.95
N VAL A 44 -3.47 3.32 -25.70
CA VAL A 44 -4.65 2.63 -25.19
C VAL A 44 -4.79 1.26 -25.84
N LEU A 45 -5.30 0.31 -25.06
CA LEU A 45 -5.73 -1.00 -25.52
C LEU A 45 -7.23 -1.13 -25.27
N GLN A 46 -7.98 -1.47 -26.31
CA GLN A 46 -9.39 -1.77 -26.27
C GLN A 46 -9.59 -3.27 -26.49
N PHE A 47 -10.24 -3.92 -25.54
CA PHE A 47 -10.43 -5.37 -25.55
C PHE A 47 -11.82 -5.75 -25.04
N ARG A 48 -12.16 -7.04 -25.17
CA ARG A 48 -13.41 -7.62 -24.67
C ARG A 48 -13.06 -8.83 -23.82
N MET A 49 -13.67 -8.93 -22.66
CA MET A 49 -13.55 -10.11 -21.80
C MET A 49 -14.75 -11.02 -22.10
N GLY A 50 -14.55 -12.04 -22.94
CA GLY A 50 -15.59 -13.00 -23.35
C GLY A 50 -16.06 -12.87 -24.81
N GLY A 51 -17.25 -13.41 -25.11
CA GLY A 51 -17.78 -13.54 -26.47
C GLY A 51 -18.19 -12.22 -27.15
N ARG A 52 -18.85 -12.32 -28.30
CA ARG A 52 -19.30 -11.16 -29.09
C ARG A 52 -20.22 -10.19 -28.33
N GLU A 53 -20.93 -10.66 -27.32
CA GLU A 53 -21.84 -9.87 -26.48
C GLU A 53 -21.15 -9.15 -25.31
N SER A 54 -19.86 -9.44 -25.06
CA SER A 54 -19.14 -8.85 -23.94
C SER A 54 -18.89 -7.35 -24.13
N LYS A 55 -19.08 -6.59 -23.04
CA LYS A 55 -18.80 -5.15 -23.01
C LYS A 55 -17.35 -4.87 -23.39
N THR A 56 -17.17 -3.90 -24.27
CA THR A 56 -15.83 -3.45 -24.68
C THR A 56 -15.21 -2.60 -23.57
N ARG A 57 -14.07 -3.03 -23.05
CA ARG A 57 -13.29 -2.32 -22.03
C ARG A 57 -12.09 -1.62 -22.69
N ARG A 58 -11.60 -0.55 -22.05
CA ARG A 58 -10.43 0.21 -22.51
C ARG A 58 -9.45 0.38 -21.35
N TYR A 59 -8.19 0.07 -21.60
CA TYR A 59 -7.07 0.21 -20.70
C TYR A 59 -6.05 1.20 -21.27
N THR A 60 -5.52 2.09 -20.45
CA THR A 60 -4.48 3.04 -20.85
C THR A 60 -3.13 2.49 -20.44
N ILE A 61 -2.24 2.24 -21.41
CA ILE A 61 -0.90 1.69 -21.17
C ILE A 61 0.00 2.78 -20.56
N GLY A 62 0.01 3.97 -21.16
CA GLY A 62 0.82 5.08 -20.69
C GLY A 62 0.83 6.27 -21.64
N SER A 63 1.33 7.41 -21.16
CA SER A 63 1.55 8.60 -21.97
C SER A 63 2.81 8.45 -22.82
N HIS A 64 2.77 8.97 -24.05
CA HIS A 64 3.91 9.04 -24.95
C HIS A 64 5.06 9.83 -24.31
N GLY A 65 6.25 9.25 -24.27
CA GLY A 65 7.42 9.78 -23.56
C GLY A 65 8.27 8.65 -23.00
N SER A 66 9.26 8.93 -22.13
CA SER A 66 9.96 7.85 -21.42
C SER A 66 9.04 7.29 -20.32
N PRO A 67 8.83 5.96 -20.20
CA PRO A 67 9.43 4.83 -20.95
C PRO A 67 8.62 4.32 -22.17
N TRP A 68 7.52 4.98 -22.51
CA TRP A 68 6.56 4.56 -23.54
C TRP A 68 6.82 5.17 -24.92
N SER A 69 7.50 4.40 -25.76
CA SER A 69 7.65 4.64 -27.19
C SER A 69 6.63 3.81 -27.99
N PRO A 70 6.47 4.05 -29.31
CA PRO A 70 5.53 3.29 -30.13
C PRO A 70 5.84 1.79 -30.15
N SER A 71 7.12 1.43 -30.06
CA SER A 71 7.55 0.03 -30.01
C SER A 71 7.34 -0.60 -28.64
N THR A 72 7.69 0.10 -27.54
CA THR A 72 7.52 -0.45 -26.19
C THR A 72 6.04 -0.54 -25.81
N ALA A 73 5.23 0.45 -26.21
CA ALA A 73 3.78 0.40 -26.02
C ALA A 73 3.12 -0.72 -26.84
N ARG A 74 3.64 -1.03 -28.03
CA ARG A 74 3.16 -2.16 -28.84
C ARG A 74 3.46 -3.49 -28.15
N ALA A 75 4.69 -3.71 -27.69
CA ALA A 75 5.06 -4.93 -26.97
C ALA A 75 4.23 -5.12 -25.70
N GLU A 76 3.97 -4.06 -24.95
CA GLU A 76 3.10 -4.14 -23.77
C GLU A 76 1.64 -4.41 -24.15
N ALA A 77 1.14 -3.86 -25.26
CA ALA A 77 -0.19 -4.17 -25.76
C ALA A 77 -0.35 -5.68 -26.09
N GLU A 78 0.65 -6.31 -26.71
CA GLU A 78 0.67 -7.76 -26.96
C GLU A 78 0.63 -8.56 -25.66
N ARG A 79 1.47 -8.19 -24.69
CA ARG A 79 1.50 -8.83 -23.36
C ARG A 79 0.14 -8.75 -22.65
N LEU A 80 -0.50 -7.58 -22.69
CA LEU A 80 -1.82 -7.35 -22.11
C LEU A 80 -2.92 -8.14 -22.83
N PHE A 81 -2.80 -8.31 -24.16
CA PHE A 81 -3.74 -9.10 -24.94
C PHE A 81 -3.70 -10.58 -24.56
N ILE A 82 -2.50 -11.12 -24.35
CA ILE A 82 -2.31 -12.49 -23.85
C ILE A 82 -2.96 -12.64 -22.46
N LEU A 83 -2.76 -11.67 -21.57
CA LEU A 83 -3.33 -11.68 -20.22
C LEU A 83 -4.87 -11.66 -20.23
N VAL A 84 -5.45 -10.84 -21.12
CA VAL A 84 -6.90 -10.80 -21.38
C VAL A 84 -7.41 -12.13 -21.92
N ALA A 85 -6.68 -12.76 -22.85
CA ALA A 85 -7.02 -14.06 -23.40
C ALA A 85 -7.00 -15.17 -22.33
N GLN A 86 -6.13 -15.04 -21.32
CA GLN A 86 -6.08 -15.91 -20.14
C GLN A 86 -7.18 -15.61 -19.10
N GLY A 87 -8.10 -14.68 -19.39
CA GLY A 87 -9.21 -14.33 -18.50
C GLY A 87 -8.86 -13.34 -17.38
N THR A 88 -7.66 -12.75 -17.40
CA THR A 88 -7.26 -11.74 -16.41
C THR A 88 -7.47 -10.32 -16.96
N ASP A 89 -8.28 -9.51 -16.28
CA ASP A 89 -8.48 -8.10 -16.67
C ASP A 89 -7.27 -7.24 -16.19
N PRO A 90 -6.50 -6.65 -17.11
CA PRO A 90 -5.33 -5.84 -16.74
C PRO A 90 -5.70 -4.55 -16.00
N GLY A 91 -6.89 -4.01 -16.25
CA GLY A 91 -7.42 -2.86 -15.53
C GLY A 91 -7.79 -3.18 -14.09
N GLU A 92 -8.27 -4.40 -13.81
CA GLU A 92 -8.48 -4.87 -12.43
C GLU A 92 -7.17 -5.21 -11.74
N ALA A 93 -6.23 -5.88 -12.43
CA ALA A 93 -4.92 -6.19 -11.87
C ALA A 93 -4.10 -4.92 -11.54
N GLU A 94 -4.15 -3.90 -12.40
CA GLU A 94 -3.51 -2.60 -12.14
C GLU A 94 -4.28 -1.77 -11.10
N ARG A 95 -5.62 -1.79 -11.10
CA ARG A 95 -6.38 -1.18 -10.00
C ARG A 95 -6.11 -1.86 -8.67
N GLN A 96 -5.98 -3.18 -8.65
CA GLN A 96 -5.61 -3.94 -7.47
C GLN A 96 -4.17 -3.60 -7.07
N ARG A 97 -3.23 -3.58 -8.00
CA ARG A 97 -1.84 -3.17 -7.72
C ARG A 97 -1.69 -1.71 -7.32
N ARG A 98 -2.55 -0.80 -7.79
CA ARG A 98 -2.59 0.60 -7.35
C ARG A 98 -3.31 0.77 -6.02
N ARG A 99 -4.38 0.02 -5.75
CA ARG A 99 -4.98 -0.09 -4.41
C ARG A 99 -3.97 -0.65 -3.42
N GLU A 100 -3.15 -1.59 -3.86
CA GLU A 100 -1.99 -2.05 -3.11
C GLU A 100 -0.98 -0.90 -3.00
N ALA A 101 -0.41 -0.38 -4.08
CA ALA A 101 0.70 0.59 -4.08
C ALA A 101 0.39 1.99 -3.52
N VAL A 102 -0.88 2.43 -3.50
CA VAL A 102 -1.28 3.77 -3.02
C VAL A 102 -1.76 3.75 -1.55
N ASP A 103 -2.14 2.59 -1.00
CA ASP A 103 -2.59 2.46 0.41
C ASP A 103 -1.65 1.60 1.29
N LEU A 104 -0.47 1.24 0.79
CA LEU A 104 0.38 0.17 1.34
C LEU A 104 1.13 0.46 2.65
N ALA A 105 0.98 1.63 3.27
CA ALA A 105 1.42 1.80 4.65
C ALA A 105 0.22 2.08 5.54
N PHE A 106 -0.12 1.12 6.40
CA PHE A 106 -0.98 1.33 7.56
C PHE A 106 -0.59 2.62 8.31
N ASP A 107 0.70 2.97 8.29
CA ASP A 107 1.25 4.19 8.87
C ASP A 107 0.52 5.47 8.39
N ASN A 108 0.48 5.70 7.07
CA ASN A 108 -0.21 6.86 6.47
C ASN A 108 -1.72 6.80 6.69
N TYR A 109 -2.29 5.59 6.74
CA TYR A 109 -3.72 5.42 7.02
C TYR A 109 -4.06 5.79 8.47
N ALA A 110 -3.21 5.38 9.41
CA ALA A 110 -3.35 5.69 10.82
C ALA A 110 -3.26 7.20 11.07
N ASP A 111 -2.41 7.93 10.35
CA ASP A 111 -2.34 9.39 10.45
C ASP A 111 -3.61 10.07 9.95
N ARG A 112 -4.13 9.64 8.78
CA ARG A 112 -5.43 10.13 8.27
C ARG A 112 -6.57 9.87 9.26
N PHE A 113 -6.55 8.72 9.93
CA PHE A 113 -7.53 8.39 10.96
C PHE A 113 -7.41 9.32 12.18
N VAL A 114 -6.19 9.58 12.67
CA VAL A 114 -5.94 10.50 13.80
C VAL A 114 -6.43 11.91 13.46
N ASP A 115 -6.25 12.38 12.24
CA ASP A 115 -6.75 13.69 11.81
C ASP A 115 -8.26 13.76 11.69
N SER A 116 -8.92 12.64 11.40
CA SER A 116 -10.39 12.56 11.40
C SER A 116 -11.01 12.53 12.80
N CYS A 117 -10.22 12.34 13.86
CA CYS A 117 -10.72 12.22 15.23
C CYS A 117 -11.16 13.57 15.80
N VAL A 118 -12.39 13.63 16.31
CA VAL A 118 -12.95 14.80 17.02
C VAL A 118 -12.70 14.66 18.52
N GLY A 119 -12.29 15.77 19.16
CA GLY A 119 -12.03 15.84 20.59
C GLY A 119 -10.55 15.64 20.96
N LYS A 120 -9.98 16.64 21.65
CA LYS A 120 -8.53 16.69 21.96
C LYS A 120 -8.03 15.48 22.75
N GLY A 121 -8.79 15.02 23.75
CA GLY A 121 -8.41 13.88 24.60
C GLY A 121 -8.36 12.57 23.82
N TRP A 122 -9.39 12.30 23.01
CA TRP A 122 -9.45 11.09 22.19
C TRP A 122 -8.41 11.10 21.07
N LYS A 123 -8.22 12.23 20.38
CA LYS A 123 -7.19 12.37 19.34
C LYS A 123 -5.79 12.04 19.90
N ARG A 124 -5.43 12.60 21.06
CA ARG A 124 -4.15 12.32 21.72
C ARG A 124 -4.00 10.84 22.10
N LEU A 125 -5.06 10.22 22.62
CA LEU A 125 -5.05 8.79 22.96
C LEU A 125 -4.84 7.91 21.72
N ALA A 126 -5.55 8.22 20.63
CA ALA A 126 -5.45 7.50 19.37
C ALA A 126 -4.05 7.65 18.77
N GLU A 127 -3.53 8.87 18.70
CA GLU A 127 -2.19 9.17 18.19
C GLU A 127 -1.11 8.44 18.99
N GLN A 128 -1.14 8.51 20.33
CA GLN A 128 -0.17 7.85 21.18
C GLN A 128 -0.25 6.32 21.08
N GLY A 129 -1.46 5.75 21.11
CA GLY A 129 -1.66 4.32 20.99
C GLY A 129 -1.19 3.77 19.64
N LEU A 130 -1.53 4.46 18.54
CA LEU A 130 -1.11 4.08 17.20
C LEU A 130 0.40 4.19 17.04
N ARG A 131 1.00 5.30 17.49
CA ARG A 131 2.45 5.54 17.38
C ARG A 131 3.28 4.54 18.19
N LEU A 132 2.92 4.28 19.45
CA LEU A 132 3.74 3.49 20.35
C LEU A 132 3.56 1.98 20.19
N HIS A 133 2.35 1.52 19.82
CA HIS A 133 2.02 0.10 19.88
C HIS A 133 1.63 -0.50 18.53
N VAL A 134 0.88 0.24 17.71
CA VAL A 134 0.29 -0.33 16.47
C VAL A 134 1.22 -0.18 15.27
N LYS A 135 1.69 1.04 14.99
CA LYS A 135 2.60 1.36 13.86
C LYS A 135 3.90 0.53 13.87
N PRO A 136 4.55 0.25 15.02
CA PRO A 136 5.76 -0.60 15.03
C PRO A 136 5.56 -2.04 14.58
N VAL A 137 4.31 -2.53 14.51
CA VAL A 137 3.98 -3.90 14.11
C VAL A 137 3.28 -3.93 12.76
N LEU A 138 2.38 -2.96 12.51
CA LEU A 138 1.52 -2.95 11.33
C LEU A 138 1.92 -1.93 10.27
N GLY A 139 2.80 -0.96 10.59
CA GLY A 139 3.01 0.25 9.81
C GLY A 139 3.34 0.04 8.33
N SER A 140 4.15 -0.97 8.02
CA SER A 140 4.56 -1.31 6.65
C SER A 140 3.63 -2.29 5.93
N LYS A 141 2.58 -2.78 6.60
CA LYS A 141 1.61 -3.70 6.01
C LYS A 141 0.48 -2.93 5.34
N PRO A 142 -0.03 -3.41 4.19
CA PRO A 142 -1.23 -2.85 3.58
C PRO A 142 -2.46 -3.14 4.42
N LEU A 143 -3.31 -2.12 4.58
CA LEU A 143 -4.55 -2.20 5.36
C LEU A 143 -5.46 -3.39 4.95
N PRO A 144 -5.67 -3.69 3.65
CA PRO A 144 -6.53 -4.82 3.24
C PRO A 144 -5.94 -6.21 3.50
N ARG A 145 -4.63 -6.33 3.76
CA ARG A 145 -4.00 -7.64 4.06
C ARG A 145 -3.89 -7.91 5.57
N LEU A 146 -4.32 -6.98 6.41
CA LEU A 146 -4.25 -7.18 7.85
C LEU A 146 -5.25 -8.24 8.29
N VAL A 147 -4.76 -9.19 9.09
CA VAL A 147 -5.54 -10.31 9.61
C VAL A 147 -5.56 -10.30 11.14
N ARG A 148 -6.42 -11.13 11.74
CA ARG A 148 -6.59 -11.23 13.20
C ARG A 148 -5.27 -11.49 13.94
N SER A 149 -4.39 -12.32 13.38
CA SER A 149 -3.07 -12.64 13.98
C SER A 149 -2.16 -11.42 14.08
N ASP A 150 -2.27 -10.46 13.15
CA ASP A 150 -1.51 -9.20 13.22
C ASP A 150 -1.95 -8.35 14.41
N ILE A 151 -3.25 -8.34 14.70
CA ILE A 151 -3.79 -7.60 15.84
C ILE A 151 -3.37 -8.26 17.16
N ILE A 152 -3.36 -9.59 17.22
CA ILE A 152 -2.84 -10.33 18.37
C ILE A 152 -1.36 -10.00 18.58
N ALA A 153 -0.54 -9.94 17.52
CA ALA A 153 0.87 -9.59 17.62
C ALA A 153 1.12 -8.18 18.19
N VAL A 154 0.23 -7.21 17.89
CA VAL A 154 0.26 -5.88 18.54
C VAL A 154 0.05 -6.01 20.05
N MET A 155 -0.97 -6.78 20.45
CA MET A 155 -1.36 -6.92 21.85
C MET A 155 -0.32 -7.70 22.66
N ASP A 156 0.26 -8.75 22.09
CA ASP A 156 1.29 -9.58 22.74
C ASP A 156 2.61 -8.82 22.97
N ARG A 157 2.87 -7.78 22.18
CA ARG A 157 4.03 -6.90 22.38
C ARG A 157 3.85 -5.91 23.53
N MET A 158 2.62 -5.72 24.02
CA MET A 158 2.35 -4.81 25.13
C MET A 158 2.58 -5.51 26.48
N PRO A 159 3.15 -4.82 27.49
CA PRO A 159 3.32 -5.39 28.83
C PRO A 159 1.97 -5.78 29.44
N ARG A 160 1.84 -7.04 29.88
CA ARG A 160 0.58 -7.63 30.37
C ARG A 160 0.02 -6.91 31.60
N GLU A 161 0.89 -6.24 32.34
CA GLU A 161 0.53 -5.47 33.54
C GLU A 161 -0.20 -4.19 33.17
N GLN A 162 -0.01 -3.65 31.96
CA GLN A 162 -0.64 -2.41 31.50
C GLN A 162 -2.04 -2.62 30.91
N ILE A 163 -2.91 -3.33 31.65
CA ILE A 163 -4.26 -3.70 31.19
C ILE A 163 -5.08 -2.50 30.70
N GLY A 164 -4.96 -1.34 31.37
CA GLY A 164 -5.64 -0.11 30.95
C GLY A 164 -5.17 0.38 29.57
N ASN A 165 -3.86 0.35 29.31
CA ASN A 165 -3.30 0.76 28.02
C ASN A 165 -3.65 -0.24 26.91
N ILE A 166 -3.60 -1.54 27.20
CA ILE A 166 -4.03 -2.62 26.31
C ILE A 166 -5.49 -2.41 25.85
N ARG A 167 -6.40 -2.08 26.78
CA ARG A 167 -7.79 -1.78 26.44
C ARG A 167 -7.92 -0.52 25.57
N ASN A 168 -7.16 0.52 25.87
CA ASN A 168 -7.18 1.76 25.09
C ASN A 168 -6.72 1.52 23.65
N VAL A 169 -5.60 0.82 23.46
CA VAL A 169 -5.08 0.47 22.12
C VAL A 169 -6.08 -0.40 21.36
N PHE A 170 -6.68 -1.39 22.01
CA PHE A 170 -7.74 -2.20 21.41
C PHE A 170 -8.93 -1.34 20.94
N ALA A 171 -9.38 -0.40 21.77
CA ALA A 171 -10.49 0.50 21.41
C ALA A 171 -10.14 1.41 20.22
N VAL A 172 -8.91 1.94 20.20
CA VAL A 172 -8.40 2.78 19.10
C VAL A 172 -8.35 1.98 17.79
N MET A 173 -7.75 0.78 17.79
CA MET A 173 -7.69 -0.07 16.61
C MET A 173 -9.11 -0.44 16.13
N ARG A 174 -10.01 -0.79 17.05
CA ARG A 174 -11.40 -1.15 16.71
C ARG A 174 -12.13 0.02 16.05
N ARG A 175 -11.90 1.25 16.53
CA ARG A 175 -12.47 2.45 15.93
C ARG A 175 -11.87 2.74 14.55
N LEU A 176 -10.57 2.58 14.39
CA LEU A 176 -9.85 2.77 13.12
C LEU A 176 -10.36 1.80 12.04
N PHE A 177 -10.43 0.49 12.32
CA PHE A 177 -10.90 -0.47 11.32
C PHE A 177 -12.38 -0.31 10.99
N ARG A 178 -13.20 0.07 11.97
CA ARG A 178 -14.60 0.43 11.69
C ARG A 178 -14.71 1.67 10.81
N TRP A 179 -13.86 2.66 11.01
CA TRP A 179 -13.78 3.84 10.16
C TRP A 179 -13.38 3.45 8.73
N ALA A 180 -12.44 2.52 8.57
CA ALA A 180 -12.04 1.98 7.27
C ALA A 180 -13.15 1.24 6.53
N VAL A 181 -13.89 0.36 7.23
CA VAL A 181 -15.07 -0.30 6.66
C VAL A 181 -16.12 0.72 6.24
N GLY A 182 -16.39 1.73 7.07
CA GLY A 182 -17.36 2.79 6.76
C GLY A 182 -17.02 3.62 5.53
N ARG A 183 -15.75 3.67 5.14
CA ARG A 183 -15.26 4.33 3.92
C ARG A 183 -15.23 3.41 2.70
N GLY A 184 -15.36 2.09 2.89
CA GLY A 184 -15.15 1.09 1.84
C GLY A 184 -13.66 0.87 1.50
N ASP A 185 -12.74 1.28 2.38
CA ASP A 185 -11.29 1.06 2.19
C ASP A 185 -10.91 -0.41 2.47
N ILE A 186 -11.71 -1.10 3.28
CA ILE A 186 -11.66 -2.55 3.52
C ILE A 186 -13.08 -3.12 3.55
N ASP A 187 -13.24 -4.37 3.10
CA ASP A 187 -14.55 -5.03 3.08
C ASP A 187 -15.02 -5.46 4.48
N ARG A 188 -14.09 -5.90 5.33
CA ARG A 188 -14.37 -6.44 6.67
C ARG A 188 -13.30 -6.03 7.68
N SER A 189 -13.70 -5.82 8.93
CA SER A 189 -12.76 -5.52 10.02
C SER A 189 -11.98 -6.77 10.44
N PRO A 190 -10.65 -6.73 10.54
CA PRO A 190 -9.84 -7.84 11.08
C PRO A 190 -10.09 -8.07 12.58
N MET A 191 -10.75 -7.11 13.25
CA MET A 191 -11.13 -7.20 14.65
C MET A 191 -12.57 -7.70 14.88
N GLU A 192 -13.25 -8.13 13.83
CA GLU A 192 -14.61 -8.65 13.96
C GLU A 192 -14.64 -9.94 14.79
N GLY A 193 -15.58 -10.03 15.73
CA GLY A 193 -15.70 -11.18 16.65
C GLY A 193 -14.54 -11.34 17.65
N MET A 194 -13.71 -10.31 17.85
CA MET A 194 -12.70 -10.32 18.91
C MET A 194 -13.29 -9.85 20.24
N GLU A 195 -12.97 -10.58 21.31
CA GLU A 195 -13.34 -10.20 22.67
C GLU A 195 -12.53 -8.99 23.16
N THR A 196 -13.18 -8.15 23.95
CA THR A 196 -12.52 -6.98 24.54
C THR A 196 -11.63 -7.44 25.69
N PRO A 197 -10.35 -6.99 25.77
CA PRO A 197 -9.44 -7.37 26.85
C PRO A 197 -10.06 -7.13 28.24
N PRO A 198 -9.74 -7.94 29.27
CA PRO A 198 -10.39 -7.90 30.58
C PRO A 198 -10.28 -6.52 31.25
N ALA A 199 -11.26 -6.16 32.07
CA ALA A 199 -11.25 -4.89 32.79
C ALA A 199 -10.16 -4.85 33.87
N VAL A 200 -9.60 -3.66 34.12
CA VAL A 200 -8.69 -3.47 35.24
C VAL A 200 -9.50 -3.60 36.54
N THR A 201 -9.14 -4.53 37.42
CA THR A 201 -9.76 -4.62 38.74
C THR A 201 -9.25 -3.48 39.65
N PRO A 202 -10.05 -2.95 40.58
CA PRO A 202 -9.64 -1.87 41.49
C PRO A 202 -8.36 -2.17 42.28
N ARG A 203 -8.10 -3.45 42.57
CA ARG A 203 -6.89 -3.94 43.24
C ARG A 203 -5.61 -3.76 42.39
N LEU A 204 -5.73 -3.78 41.07
CA LEU A 204 -4.61 -3.54 40.15
C LEU A 204 -4.30 -2.04 39.95
N MET A 205 -5.32 -1.17 40.07
CA MET A 205 -5.17 0.30 39.95
C MET A 205 -4.25 0.88 41.03
N ALA A 206 -4.31 0.34 42.26
CA ALA A 206 -3.47 0.78 43.38
C ALA A 206 -1.97 0.47 43.17
N ALA A 207 -1.65 -0.65 42.51
CA ALA A 207 -0.27 -1.06 42.21
C ALA A 207 0.37 -0.24 41.06
N GLN A 208 -0.45 0.40 40.22
CA GLN A 208 0.01 1.15 39.04
C GLN A 208 0.22 2.65 39.31
N LYS A 209 -0.48 3.22 40.30
CA LYS A 209 -0.45 4.66 40.63
C LYS A 209 0.88 5.18 41.20
N GLY A 210 1.80 4.29 41.61
CA GLY A 210 3.07 4.64 42.25
C GLY A 210 4.32 4.38 41.41
N ARG A 211 4.20 3.94 40.16
CA ARG A 211 5.37 3.56 39.34
C ARG A 211 5.66 4.64 38.30
N PRO A 212 6.90 5.18 38.22
CA PRO A 212 7.24 6.18 37.21
C PRO A 212 7.00 5.60 35.81
N VAL A 213 6.45 6.42 34.93
CA VAL A 213 6.34 6.10 33.50
C VAL A 213 7.76 5.80 33.01
N GLY A 214 8.03 4.56 32.64
CA GLY A 214 9.34 4.14 32.14
C GLY A 214 9.77 5.03 30.97
N PRO A 215 11.09 5.20 30.74
CA PRO A 215 11.60 6.13 29.73
C PRO A 215 11.03 5.80 28.34
N PRO A 216 10.93 6.80 27.44
CA PRO A 216 10.58 6.57 26.05
C PRO A 216 11.41 5.45 25.43
N PHE A 217 10.78 4.64 24.58
CA PHE A 217 11.34 3.42 24.00
C PHE A 217 12.67 3.64 23.24
N ASP A 218 12.97 4.88 22.82
CA ASP A 218 14.23 5.29 22.18
C ASP A 218 15.48 5.02 23.01
N VAL A 219 15.36 4.81 24.33
CA VAL A 219 16.52 4.59 25.22
C VAL A 219 16.94 3.11 25.27
N LEU A 220 16.11 2.17 24.82
CA LEU A 220 16.40 0.73 24.93
C LEU A 220 17.20 0.13 23.75
N GLN A 221 17.50 0.91 22.71
CA GLN A 221 18.33 0.46 21.58
C GLN A 221 19.82 0.85 21.67
N ARG A 222 20.27 1.52 22.74
CA ARG A 222 21.67 2.00 22.87
C ARG A 222 22.57 1.20 23.82
N SER A 223 22.19 -0.02 24.18
CA SER A 223 23.07 -0.92 24.96
C SER A 223 23.29 -2.24 24.24
N ALA A 224 24.00 -2.17 23.12
CA ALA A 224 24.84 -3.27 22.66
C ALA A 224 26.30 -2.88 22.95
N PRO A 225 27.07 -3.67 23.72
CA PRO A 225 28.50 -3.41 23.92
C PRO A 225 29.28 -3.64 22.61
N PRO A 226 30.43 -2.98 22.41
CA PRO A 226 31.24 -3.15 21.21
C PRO A 226 31.86 -4.55 21.18
N GLU A 227 31.67 -5.28 20.08
CA GLU A 227 32.44 -6.49 19.80
C GLU A 227 33.91 -6.11 19.57
N GLY A 228 34.71 -6.25 20.62
CA GLY A 228 36.16 -6.28 20.55
C GLY A 228 36.64 -7.73 20.51
N GLY A 229 37.39 -8.08 19.47
CA GLY A 229 37.98 -9.40 19.31
C GLY A 229 38.96 -9.47 18.14
N ALA A 230 39.94 -8.56 18.11
CA ALA A 230 41.12 -8.68 17.28
C ALA A 230 41.93 -9.91 17.72
N GLY A 231 42.03 -10.91 16.86
CA GLY A 231 42.93 -12.06 17.01
C GLY A 231 43.89 -12.10 15.83
N ASP A 232 45.11 -11.59 16.03
CA ASP A 232 46.25 -11.68 15.13
C ASP A 232 46.63 -13.14 14.81
N PRO A 233 46.92 -13.49 13.54
CA PRO A 233 47.76 -14.65 13.25
C PRO A 233 49.23 -14.24 13.19
N VAL A 234 49.93 -14.67 14.23
CA VAL A 234 51.38 -14.92 14.40
C VAL A 234 52.19 -15.00 13.09
N ARG A 235 53.19 -14.12 12.97
CA ARG A 235 54.36 -14.28 12.07
C ARG A 235 55.24 -15.45 12.56
N PRO A 236 55.75 -16.33 11.67
CA PRO A 236 56.91 -17.14 11.99
C PRO A 236 58.20 -16.37 11.68
N ALA A 237 59.03 -16.17 12.70
CA ALA A 237 60.46 -15.89 12.55
C ALA A 237 61.16 -17.19 12.13
N GLY A 238 61.97 -17.13 11.07
CA GLY A 238 62.52 -18.29 10.39
C GLY A 238 63.71 -18.98 11.07
N SER A 239 64.25 -20.00 10.40
CA SER A 239 65.64 -20.49 10.52
C SER A 239 65.91 -21.64 9.53
N ARG A 240 66.98 -21.46 8.74
CA ARG A 240 67.73 -22.38 7.84
C ARG A 240 67.34 -22.40 6.36
#